data_AF-A0A9R1M900-F1
#
_entry.id   AF-A0A9R1M900-F1
#
_cell.length_a   1.000
_cell.length_b   1.000
_cell.length_c   1.000
_cell.angle_alpha   90.00
_cell.angle_beta   90.00
_cell.angle_gamma   90.00
#
_symmetry.space_group_name_H-M   'P 1'
#
loop_
_entity.id
_entity.type
_entity.pdbx_description
1 polymer ?
#
loop_
_entity_poly.entity_id
_entity_poly.type
_entity_poly.pdbx_seq_one_letter_code
_entity_poly.pdbx_strand_id
1 'polypeptide(L)'
;MAFFEETESYYVPHLRAHLHQFAASVSAASCEEGAGDDEECRDEAAALRLKMVAVAAILIAGAVGVAIPLVGRRRRGGGGGGEGGSSGGGTFVLAKAFAAGVILATGFVHMMHDAEEKFADPCLPAMPWRRFPFPGFIAMLAALGTLVMEFVGTRFYERRHGEEAAAAAATAARDDTTALLEDGALAGMAAAAMSSDDEKQDAMHIVGMRAHAAAHQHSHAHGHDACDGGAVYDAHAHAHAQGHGHGSEERPSQAHHVVVSQILEMGIVSHSVIIGLSLGVSQSPCTIKPLVAALSFHQFFEGFALGGCISEAQFKNFSALLMAFFFAITTPAGITVGAGIASFYNANSPRALVVEGILDSMSSGILIYMALVDLIAADFLSRRMSCNPRLQVCSYVALFVGAIAMSSLAIWA
;
A
#
# COMPACT_ATOMS: atom_id res chain seq x y z
N MET A 1 -49.06 19.40 -22.85
CA MET A 1 -49.01 18.08 -23.51
C MET A 1 -47.93 18.03 -24.58
N ALA A 2 -47.89 18.96 -25.55
CA ALA A 2 -46.84 19.02 -26.58
C ALA A 2 -45.38 19.06 -26.07
N PHE A 3 -45.09 19.79 -24.98
CA PHE A 3 -43.74 19.83 -24.38
C PHE A 3 -43.30 18.48 -23.76
N PHE A 4 -44.26 17.69 -23.26
CA PHE A 4 -44.00 16.35 -22.73
C PHE A 4 -43.82 15.33 -23.88
N GLU A 5 -44.59 15.44 -24.97
CA GLU A 5 -44.39 14.62 -26.17
C GLU A 5 -43.05 14.88 -26.89
N GLU A 6 -42.60 16.14 -26.97
CA GLU A 6 -41.28 16.49 -27.55
C GLU A 6 -40.12 16.03 -26.66
N THR A 7 -40.24 16.13 -25.34
CA THR A 7 -39.20 15.62 -24.42
C THR A 7 -39.14 14.10 -24.42
N GLU A 8 -40.29 13.41 -24.48
CA GLU A 8 -40.36 11.95 -24.55
C GLU A 8 -39.82 11.43 -25.90
N SER A 9 -40.13 12.08 -27.02
CA SER A 9 -39.65 11.70 -28.36
C SER A 9 -38.13 11.88 -28.54
N TYR A 10 -37.51 12.84 -27.83
CA TYR A 10 -36.07 13.10 -27.91
C TYR A 10 -35.24 12.32 -26.88
N TYR A 11 -35.69 12.25 -25.62
CA TYR A 11 -34.93 11.59 -24.54
C TYR A 11 -35.07 10.07 -24.54
N VAL A 12 -36.23 9.51 -24.87
CA VAL A 12 -36.45 8.06 -24.84
C VAL A 12 -35.56 7.30 -25.83
N PRO A 13 -35.38 7.71 -27.10
CA PRO A 13 -34.46 7.01 -28.00
C PRO A 13 -32.99 7.17 -27.58
N HIS A 14 -32.60 8.32 -27.03
CA HIS A 14 -31.25 8.53 -26.50
C HIS A 14 -30.97 7.68 -25.26
N LEU A 15 -31.90 7.63 -24.32
CA LEU A 15 -31.83 6.80 -23.12
C LEU A 15 -31.82 5.31 -23.50
N ARG A 16 -32.65 4.90 -24.46
CA ARG A 16 -32.67 3.53 -24.98
C ARG A 16 -31.34 3.17 -25.66
N ALA A 17 -30.75 4.08 -26.43
CA ALA A 17 -29.43 3.89 -27.03
C ALA A 17 -28.33 3.75 -25.96
N HIS A 18 -28.36 4.60 -24.91
CA HIS A 18 -27.45 4.48 -23.78
C HIS A 18 -27.64 3.18 -23.00
N LEU A 19 -28.88 2.75 -22.76
CA LEU A 19 -29.18 1.48 -22.09
C LEU A 19 -28.75 0.27 -22.94
N HIS A 20 -28.91 0.32 -24.26
CA HIS A 20 -28.41 -0.73 -25.16
C HIS A 20 -26.88 -0.79 -25.18
N GLN A 21 -26.20 0.34 -25.20
CA GLN A 21 -24.73 0.42 -25.11
C GLN A 21 -24.23 -0.12 -23.75
N PHE A 22 -24.89 0.27 -22.67
CA PHE A 22 -24.58 -0.24 -21.34
C PHE A 22 -24.83 -1.75 -21.25
N ALA A 23 -25.96 -2.24 -21.74
CA ALA A 23 -26.27 -3.68 -21.79
C ALA A 23 -25.26 -4.47 -22.65
N ALA A 24 -24.77 -3.91 -23.75
CA ALA A 24 -23.72 -4.51 -24.56
C ALA A 24 -22.40 -4.68 -23.79
N SER A 25 -22.08 -3.73 -22.90
CA SER A 25 -20.91 -3.79 -21.99
C SER A 25 -20.99 -4.96 -20.99
N VAL A 26 -22.20 -5.43 -20.69
CA VAL A 26 -22.46 -6.56 -19.77
C VAL A 26 -22.67 -7.86 -20.54
N SER A 27 -22.37 -7.91 -21.84
CA SER A 27 -22.51 -9.12 -22.64
C SER A 27 -21.44 -10.17 -22.30
N ALA A 28 -21.83 -11.45 -22.30
CA ALA A 28 -20.91 -12.59 -22.23
C ALA A 28 -20.48 -13.09 -23.61
N ALA A 29 -21.08 -12.55 -24.67
CA ALA A 29 -20.80 -13.01 -26.02
C ALA A 29 -19.33 -12.70 -26.37
N SER A 30 -18.69 -13.65 -27.03
CA SER A 30 -17.35 -13.47 -27.58
C SER A 30 -17.35 -12.37 -28.63
N CYS A 31 -16.34 -11.51 -28.58
CA CYS A 31 -16.06 -10.61 -29.69
C CYS A 31 -15.38 -11.40 -30.82
N GLU A 32 -15.81 -11.20 -32.08
CA GLU A 32 -15.10 -11.74 -33.24
C GLU A 32 -13.84 -10.91 -33.49
N GLU A 33 -12.66 -11.51 -33.30
CA GLU A 33 -11.41 -10.92 -33.76
C GLU A 33 -11.06 -11.42 -35.18
N GLY A 34 -10.52 -10.50 -35.99
CA GLY A 34 -9.92 -10.83 -37.27
C GLY A 34 -8.65 -11.64 -37.06
N ALA A 35 -8.64 -12.85 -37.63
CA ALA A 35 -7.48 -13.73 -37.66
C ALA A 35 -6.29 -13.04 -38.35
N GLY A 36 -5.19 -12.85 -37.61
CA GLY A 36 -3.96 -12.28 -38.15
C GLY A 36 -2.69 -12.87 -37.55
N ASP A 37 -2.52 -12.78 -36.22
CA ASP A 37 -1.21 -12.99 -35.60
C ASP A 37 -1.16 -14.11 -34.52
N ASP A 38 -2.30 -14.67 -34.10
CA ASP A 38 -2.37 -15.60 -32.95
C ASP A 38 -2.15 -17.09 -33.26
N GLU A 39 -2.26 -17.53 -34.53
CA GLU A 39 -2.16 -18.96 -34.85
C GLU A 39 -0.74 -19.52 -34.68
N GLU A 40 0.30 -18.70 -34.88
CA GLU A 40 1.70 -19.11 -34.77
C GLU A 40 2.18 -19.24 -33.31
N CYS A 41 1.49 -18.57 -32.38
CA CYS A 41 1.84 -18.51 -30.96
C CYS A 41 0.89 -19.30 -30.04
N ARG A 42 0.02 -20.17 -30.57
CA ARG A 42 -0.98 -20.90 -29.79
C ARG A 42 -0.57 -22.36 -29.56
N ASP A 43 -0.04 -22.65 -28.37
CA ASP A 43 0.31 -24.00 -27.93
C ASP A 43 -0.10 -24.18 -26.46
N GLU A 44 -1.24 -24.86 -26.26
CA GLU A 44 -1.83 -25.11 -24.93
C GLU A 44 -0.93 -25.98 -24.04
N ALA A 45 -0.21 -26.94 -24.62
CA ALA A 45 0.65 -27.85 -23.87
C ALA A 45 1.92 -27.12 -23.36
N ALA A 46 2.52 -26.28 -24.20
CA ALA A 46 3.61 -25.41 -23.79
C ALA A 46 3.12 -24.32 -22.82
N ALA A 47 1.93 -23.74 -23.04
CA ALA A 47 1.34 -22.74 -22.15
C ALA A 47 1.12 -23.31 -20.74
N LEU A 48 0.57 -24.53 -20.62
CA LEU A 48 0.42 -25.20 -19.31
C LEU A 48 1.75 -25.42 -18.61
N ARG A 49 2.80 -25.85 -19.33
CA ARG A 49 4.14 -25.98 -18.74
C ARG A 49 4.68 -24.66 -18.24
N LEU A 50 4.51 -23.59 -19.02
CA LEU A 50 4.93 -22.24 -18.64
C LEU A 50 4.15 -21.70 -17.44
N LYS A 51 2.84 -21.99 -17.33
CA LYS A 51 2.03 -21.64 -16.16
C LYS A 51 2.54 -22.31 -14.88
N MET A 52 2.93 -23.59 -14.96
CA MET A 52 3.53 -24.30 -13.80
C MET A 52 4.89 -23.71 -13.40
N VAL A 53 5.72 -23.34 -14.39
CA VAL A 53 6.98 -22.62 -14.14
C VAL A 53 6.70 -21.24 -13.52
N ALA A 54 5.70 -20.52 -14.02
CA ALA A 54 5.27 -19.22 -13.49
C ALA A 54 4.88 -19.30 -12.02
N VAL A 55 4.02 -20.28 -11.67
CA VAL A 55 3.59 -20.54 -10.30
C VAL A 55 4.78 -20.74 -9.38
N ALA A 56 5.74 -21.59 -9.75
CA ALA A 56 6.92 -21.84 -8.95
C ALA A 56 7.83 -20.61 -8.84
N ALA A 57 8.09 -19.92 -9.95
CA ALA A 57 8.97 -18.76 -10.01
C ALA A 57 8.43 -17.59 -9.17
N ILE A 58 7.15 -17.25 -9.33
CA ILE A 58 6.49 -16.15 -8.62
C ILE A 58 6.41 -16.45 -7.12
N LEU A 59 6.06 -17.68 -6.74
CA LEU A 59 6.00 -18.07 -5.32
C LEU A 59 7.38 -17.99 -4.64
N ILE A 60 8.43 -18.46 -5.31
CA ILE A 60 9.80 -18.37 -4.78
C ILE A 60 10.24 -16.90 -4.71
N ALA A 61 10.02 -16.12 -5.77
CA ALA A 61 10.38 -14.71 -5.81
C ALA A 61 9.69 -13.92 -4.69
N GLY A 62 8.38 -14.09 -4.51
CA GLY A 62 7.61 -13.44 -3.45
C GLY A 62 8.06 -13.87 -2.04
N ALA A 63 8.26 -15.17 -1.82
CA ALA A 63 8.72 -15.68 -0.52
C ALA A 63 10.11 -15.16 -0.16
N VAL A 64 11.04 -15.12 -1.11
CA VAL A 64 12.39 -14.56 -0.89
C VAL A 64 12.31 -13.05 -0.66
N GLY A 65 11.50 -12.33 -1.44
CA GLY A 65 11.26 -10.89 -1.29
C GLY A 65 10.85 -10.53 0.13
N VAL A 66 9.83 -11.19 0.67
CA VAL A 66 9.35 -10.95 2.05
C VAL A 66 10.35 -11.42 3.11
N ALA A 67 11.06 -12.52 2.88
CA ALA A 67 11.98 -13.09 3.85
C ALA A 67 13.22 -12.20 4.10
N ILE A 68 13.73 -11.50 3.08
CA ILE A 68 14.96 -10.69 3.18
C ILE A 68 14.84 -9.62 4.30
N PRO A 69 13.84 -8.72 4.30
CA PRO A 69 13.66 -7.75 5.38
C PRO A 69 13.41 -8.39 6.76
N LEU A 70 12.63 -9.46 6.82
CA LEU A 70 12.27 -10.14 8.08
C LEU A 70 13.48 -10.81 8.75
N VAL A 71 14.35 -11.44 7.97
CA VAL A 71 15.60 -12.03 8.48
C VAL A 71 16.60 -10.94 8.87
N GLY A 72 16.64 -9.85 8.10
CA GLY A 72 17.43 -8.65 8.43
C GLY A 72 17.11 -8.13 9.83
N ARG A 73 15.82 -8.13 10.22
CA ARG A 73 15.38 -7.77 11.57
C ARG A 73 15.96 -8.67 12.66
N ARG A 74 15.93 -10.00 12.48
CA ARG A 74 16.43 -10.96 13.49
C ARG A 74 17.93 -10.79 13.76
N ARG A 75 18.71 -10.54 12.70
CA ARG A 75 20.15 -10.27 12.84
C ARG A 75 20.45 -8.96 13.56
N ARG A 76 19.58 -7.95 13.42
CA ARG A 76 19.72 -6.64 14.08
C ARG A 76 19.20 -6.62 15.52
N GLY A 77 18.30 -7.52 15.89
CA GLY A 77 17.74 -7.64 17.25
C GLY A 77 18.43 -8.65 18.18
N GLY A 78 19.31 -9.52 17.67
CA GLY A 78 19.95 -10.60 18.45
C GLY A 78 21.44 -10.43 18.76
N GLY A 79 22.11 -9.42 18.21
CA GLY A 79 23.54 -9.16 18.44
C GLY A 79 23.74 -7.99 19.39
N GLY A 80 24.00 -8.29 20.67
CA GLY A 80 24.57 -7.30 21.59
C GLY A 80 25.98 -6.90 21.14
N GLY A 81 26.28 -5.61 21.30
CA GLY A 81 27.63 -5.04 21.39
C GLY A 81 28.67 -5.51 20.35
N GLY A 82 28.81 -4.75 19.26
CA GLY A 82 29.94 -4.92 18.35
C GLY A 82 29.90 -3.94 17.20
N GLU A 83 30.60 -2.81 17.36
CA GLU A 83 30.95 -1.88 16.30
C GLU A 83 31.54 -2.63 15.09
N GLY A 84 30.94 -2.49 13.92
CA GLY A 84 31.42 -3.19 12.72
C GLY A 84 30.53 -3.05 11.50
N GLY A 85 30.48 -1.84 10.91
CA GLY A 85 30.10 -1.65 9.51
C GLY A 85 28.85 -0.80 9.28
N SER A 86 29.06 0.48 8.93
CA SER A 86 28.02 1.39 8.42
C SER A 86 27.40 0.96 7.07
N SER A 87 27.69 -0.25 6.58
CA SER A 87 27.29 -0.76 5.27
C SER A 87 25.90 -1.39 5.28
N GLY A 88 25.51 -2.11 6.34
CA GLY A 88 24.24 -2.86 6.36
C GLY A 88 22.96 -2.01 6.49
N GLY A 89 23.07 -0.80 7.04
CA GLY A 89 21.94 0.13 7.14
C GLY A 89 21.68 0.91 5.86
N GLY A 90 22.74 1.33 5.17
CA GLY A 90 22.63 2.09 3.92
C GLY A 90 22.12 1.25 2.76
N THR A 91 22.56 -0.01 2.65
CA THR A 91 22.09 -0.93 1.59
C THR A 91 20.61 -1.27 1.73
N PHE A 92 20.11 -1.43 2.96
CA PHE A 92 18.68 -1.66 3.20
C PHE A 92 17.83 -0.46 2.78
N VAL A 93 18.25 0.76 3.13
CA VAL A 93 17.56 2.00 2.71
C VAL A 93 17.58 2.14 1.18
N LEU A 94 18.71 1.85 0.54
CA LEU A 94 18.84 1.91 -0.92
C LEU A 94 17.94 0.88 -1.61
N ALA A 95 17.85 -0.34 -1.07
CA ALA A 95 16.96 -1.38 -1.57
C ALA A 95 15.48 -1.01 -1.39
N LYS A 96 15.12 -0.35 -0.28
CA LYS A 96 13.76 0.14 -0.02
C LYS A 96 13.37 1.27 -0.99
N ALA A 97 14.29 2.19 -1.25
CA ALA A 97 14.14 3.23 -2.28
C ALA A 97 13.97 2.63 -3.69
N PHE A 98 14.80 1.66 -4.05
CA PHE A 98 14.67 0.93 -5.33
C PHE A 98 13.32 0.25 -5.46
N ALA A 99 12.88 -0.49 -4.42
CA ALA A 99 11.60 -1.17 -4.42
C ALA A 99 10.41 -0.20 -4.55
N ALA A 100 10.47 0.95 -3.88
CA ALA A 100 9.46 2.01 -4.02
C ALA A 100 9.36 2.52 -5.47
N GLY A 101 10.50 2.67 -6.16
CA GLY A 101 10.53 3.01 -7.58
C GLY A 101 9.90 1.94 -8.48
N VAL A 102 10.18 0.66 -8.20
CA VAL A 102 9.57 -0.48 -8.91
C VAL A 102 8.04 -0.45 -8.76
N ILE A 103 7.52 -0.32 -7.53
CA ILE A 103 6.07 -0.30 -7.27
C ILE A 103 5.40 0.90 -7.94
N LEU A 104 6.05 2.07 -7.89
CA LEU A 104 5.54 3.27 -8.56
C LEU A 104 5.39 3.05 -10.07
N ALA A 105 6.39 2.45 -10.70
CA ALA A 105 6.35 2.11 -12.12
C ALA A 105 5.35 0.98 -12.42
N THR A 106 5.16 -0.01 -11.55
CA THR A 106 4.10 -1.02 -11.70
C THR A 106 2.72 -0.36 -11.76
N GLY A 107 2.44 0.59 -10.86
CA GLY A 107 1.17 1.31 -10.85
C GLY A 107 0.94 2.13 -12.13
N PHE A 108 1.92 2.93 -12.53
CA PHE A 108 1.76 3.86 -13.68
C PHE A 108 1.94 3.23 -15.06
N VAL A 109 2.89 2.32 -15.23
CA VAL A 109 3.31 1.84 -16.55
C VAL A 109 2.71 0.50 -16.90
N HIS A 110 2.51 -0.38 -15.91
CA HIS A 110 1.93 -1.69 -16.15
C HIS A 110 0.42 -1.67 -15.92
N MET A 111 -0.02 -1.48 -14.68
CA MET A 111 -1.44 -1.59 -14.32
C MET A 111 -2.34 -0.54 -14.99
N MET A 112 -1.91 0.72 -15.00
CA MET A 112 -2.69 1.77 -15.66
C MET A 112 -2.78 1.52 -17.16
N HIS A 113 -1.69 1.07 -17.78
CA HIS A 113 -1.65 0.82 -19.22
C HIS A 113 -2.53 -0.36 -19.61
N ASP A 114 -2.43 -1.49 -18.89
CA ASP A 114 -3.30 -2.66 -19.10
C ASP A 114 -4.79 -2.27 -18.99
N ALA A 115 -5.13 -1.39 -18.04
CA ALA A 115 -6.49 -0.87 -17.93
C ALA A 115 -6.88 0.01 -19.13
N GLU A 116 -6.00 0.89 -19.60
CA GLU A 116 -6.22 1.72 -20.79
C GLU A 116 -6.46 0.87 -22.04
N GLU A 117 -5.65 -0.16 -22.26
CA GLU A 117 -5.83 -1.09 -23.39
C GLU A 117 -7.18 -1.80 -23.33
N LYS A 118 -7.58 -2.32 -22.16
CA LYS A 118 -8.86 -3.00 -21.97
C LYS A 118 -10.06 -2.11 -22.26
N PHE A 119 -10.02 -0.83 -21.88
CA PHE A 119 -11.10 0.11 -22.22
C PHE A 119 -11.04 0.66 -23.65
N ALA A 120 -9.85 0.63 -24.28
CA ALA A 120 -9.65 1.04 -25.67
C ALA A 120 -10.06 -0.06 -26.67
N ASP A 121 -10.26 -1.29 -26.21
CA ASP A 121 -10.57 -2.44 -27.04
C ASP A 121 -11.80 -2.21 -27.96
N PRO A 122 -11.70 -2.53 -29.27
CA PRO A 122 -12.82 -2.43 -30.21
C PRO A 122 -14.08 -3.23 -29.84
N CYS A 123 -13.93 -4.28 -29.03
CA CYS A 123 -14.99 -5.10 -28.44
C CYS A 123 -15.95 -4.28 -27.56
N LEU A 124 -15.49 -3.13 -27.04
CA LEU A 124 -16.31 -2.24 -26.23
C LEU A 124 -17.00 -1.13 -27.04
N PRO A 125 -18.25 -0.78 -26.67
CA PRO A 125 -18.96 0.31 -27.31
C PRO A 125 -18.20 1.64 -27.10
N ALA A 126 -18.16 2.47 -28.15
CA ALA A 126 -17.43 3.73 -28.13
C ALA A 126 -17.90 4.71 -27.03
N MET A 127 -19.15 4.58 -26.58
CA MET A 127 -19.69 5.27 -25.42
C MET A 127 -20.12 4.24 -24.36
N PRO A 128 -19.79 4.47 -23.06
CA PRO A 128 -18.98 5.57 -22.54
C PRO A 128 -17.46 5.31 -22.61
N TRP A 129 -17.03 4.04 -22.74
CA TRP A 129 -15.70 3.55 -22.38
C TRP A 129 -14.53 4.22 -23.12
N ARG A 130 -14.65 4.45 -24.43
CA ARG A 130 -13.57 5.04 -25.25
C ARG A 130 -13.53 6.55 -25.29
N ARG A 131 -14.56 7.23 -24.76
CA ARG A 131 -14.67 8.71 -24.80
C ARG A 131 -14.17 9.40 -23.55
N PHE A 132 -14.08 8.70 -22.44
CA PHE A 132 -13.69 9.25 -21.15
C PHE A 132 -12.55 8.42 -20.57
N PRO A 133 -11.51 9.04 -19.98
CA PRO A 133 -10.38 8.32 -19.38
C PRO A 133 -10.80 7.64 -18.06
N PHE A 134 -11.58 6.57 -18.17
CA PHE A 134 -12.03 5.76 -17.04
C PHE A 134 -10.87 5.21 -16.20
N PRO A 135 -9.75 4.74 -16.78
CA PRO A 135 -8.59 4.29 -16.01
C PRO A 135 -8.11 5.29 -14.98
N GLY A 136 -7.70 6.47 -15.44
CA GLY A 136 -7.20 7.53 -14.57
C GLY A 136 -8.25 8.01 -13.57
N PHE A 137 -9.53 8.10 -13.97
CA PHE A 137 -10.61 8.48 -13.06
C PHE A 137 -10.82 7.47 -11.92
N ILE A 138 -10.88 6.18 -12.24
CA ILE A 138 -11.06 5.11 -11.24
C ILE A 138 -9.82 5.02 -10.36
N ALA A 139 -8.62 5.12 -10.93
CA ALA A 139 -7.37 5.13 -10.16
C ALA A 139 -7.30 6.31 -9.18
N MET A 140 -7.71 7.50 -9.61
CA MET A 140 -7.79 8.67 -8.73
C MET A 140 -8.79 8.46 -7.58
N LEU A 141 -9.99 7.92 -7.88
CA LEU A 141 -10.98 7.61 -6.84
C LEU A 141 -10.47 6.55 -5.87
N ALA A 142 -9.76 5.53 -6.37
CA ALA A 142 -9.16 4.50 -5.54
C ALA A 142 -8.07 5.10 -4.62
N ALA A 143 -7.17 5.94 -5.14
CA ALA A 143 -6.15 6.62 -4.35
C ALA A 143 -6.75 7.52 -3.25
N LEU A 144 -7.78 8.31 -3.58
CA LEU A 144 -8.50 9.13 -2.59
C LEU A 144 -9.24 8.27 -1.57
N GLY A 145 -9.83 7.15 -2.00
CA GLY A 145 -10.47 6.17 -1.12
C GLY A 145 -9.47 5.55 -0.15
N THR A 146 -8.27 5.21 -0.63
CA THR A 146 -7.16 4.70 0.19
C THR A 146 -6.76 5.71 1.26
N LEU A 147 -6.58 6.99 0.89
CA LEU A 147 -6.31 8.07 1.85
C LEU A 147 -7.39 8.18 2.94
N VAL A 148 -8.66 8.13 2.56
CA VAL A 148 -9.78 8.18 3.52
C VAL A 148 -9.77 6.96 4.43
N MET A 149 -9.55 5.77 3.89
CA MET A 149 -9.47 4.53 4.67
C MET A 149 -8.30 4.54 5.65
N GLU A 150 -7.13 5.02 5.22
CA GLU A 150 -5.95 5.15 6.07
C GLU A 150 -6.20 6.15 7.21
N PHE A 151 -6.82 7.29 6.90
CA PHE A 151 -7.18 8.30 7.90
C PHE A 151 -8.19 7.75 8.92
N VAL A 152 -9.30 7.17 8.45
CA VAL A 152 -10.35 6.63 9.33
C VAL A 152 -9.81 5.47 10.15
N GLY A 153 -9.03 4.57 9.55
CA GLY A 153 -8.43 3.43 10.23
C GLY A 153 -7.47 3.89 11.32
N THR A 154 -6.61 4.86 11.02
CA THR A 154 -5.69 5.45 12.01
C THR A 154 -6.45 6.08 13.17
N ARG A 155 -7.47 6.91 12.87
CA ARG A 155 -8.30 7.56 13.89
C ARG A 155 -9.07 6.56 14.76
N PHE A 156 -9.64 5.51 14.16
CA PHE A 156 -10.36 4.49 14.90
C PHE A 156 -9.44 3.74 15.86
N TYR A 157 -8.26 3.36 15.38
CA TYR A 157 -7.29 2.64 16.21
C TYR A 157 -6.73 3.53 17.32
N GLU A 158 -6.39 4.79 17.03
CA GLU A 158 -5.95 5.76 18.04
C GLU A 158 -7.00 6.00 19.13
N ARG A 159 -8.29 6.11 18.75
CA ARG A 159 -9.38 6.22 19.73
C ARG A 159 -9.47 4.99 20.62
N ARG A 160 -9.42 3.79 20.04
CA ARG A 160 -9.51 2.55 20.81
C ARG A 160 -8.33 2.36 21.75
N HIS A 161 -7.11 2.66 21.29
CA HIS A 161 -5.92 2.57 22.14
C HIS A 161 -5.88 3.68 23.20
N GLY A 162 -6.42 4.86 22.90
CA GLY A 162 -6.61 5.93 23.87
C GLY A 162 -7.64 5.56 24.95
N GLU A 163 -8.73 4.91 24.56
CA GLU A 163 -9.74 4.36 25.48
C GLU A 163 -9.18 3.22 26.33
N GLU A 164 -8.41 2.29 25.75
CA GLU A 164 -7.75 1.20 26.48
C GLU A 164 -6.66 1.73 27.42
N ALA A 165 -5.87 2.72 27.01
CA ALA A 165 -4.86 3.36 27.85
C ALA A 165 -5.51 4.18 28.98
N ALA A 166 -6.61 4.88 28.70
CA ALA A 166 -7.39 5.58 29.72
C ALA A 166 -8.06 4.61 30.70
N ALA A 167 -8.57 3.48 30.22
CA ALA A 167 -9.12 2.42 31.05
C ALA A 167 -8.04 1.76 31.92
N ALA A 168 -6.85 1.48 31.36
CA ALA A 168 -5.71 0.94 32.08
C ALA A 168 -5.19 1.91 33.16
N ALA A 169 -5.12 3.21 32.83
CA ALA A 169 -4.76 4.26 33.80
C ALA A 169 -5.82 4.40 34.91
N ALA A 170 -7.11 4.29 34.56
CA ALA A 170 -8.20 4.31 35.53
C ALA A 170 -8.17 3.07 36.45
N THR A 171 -7.81 1.89 35.93
CA THR A 171 -7.63 0.69 36.76
C THR A 171 -6.39 0.77 37.65
N ALA A 172 -5.28 1.32 37.15
CA ALA A 172 -4.06 1.51 37.94
C ALA A 172 -4.28 2.52 39.09
N ALA A 173 -4.98 3.63 38.81
CA ALA A 173 -5.38 4.59 39.85
C ALA A 173 -6.34 4.00 40.89
N ARG A 174 -7.12 2.97 40.50
CA ARG A 174 -8.04 2.25 41.40
C ARG A 174 -7.32 1.19 42.25
N ASP A 175 -6.26 0.58 41.72
CA ASP A 175 -5.37 -0.32 42.46
C ASP A 175 -4.53 0.44 43.49
N ASP A 176 -4.00 1.61 43.13
CA ASP A 176 -3.27 2.47 44.07
C ASP A 176 -4.18 2.97 45.21
N THR A 177 -5.43 3.34 44.91
CA THR A 177 -6.38 3.77 45.94
C THR A 177 -6.87 2.62 46.82
N THR A 178 -6.93 1.39 46.33
CA THR A 178 -7.29 0.22 47.16
C THR A 178 -6.11 -0.26 48.01
N ALA A 179 -4.88 -0.21 47.49
CA ALA A 179 -3.66 -0.45 48.27
C ALA A 179 -3.47 0.58 49.41
N LEU A 180 -3.86 1.85 49.19
CA LEU A 180 -3.84 2.89 50.23
C LEU A 180 -4.97 2.75 51.27
N LEU A 181 -6.06 2.02 50.96
CA LEU A 181 -7.15 1.74 51.90
C LEU A 181 -6.83 0.56 52.83
N GLU A 182 -5.95 -0.37 52.44
CA GLU A 182 -5.52 -1.49 53.29
C GLU A 182 -4.54 -1.08 54.39
N ASP A 183 -3.84 0.06 54.26
CA ASP A 183 -2.82 0.51 55.23
C ASP A 183 -3.32 1.51 56.29
N GLY A 184 -4.65 1.69 56.42
CA GLY A 184 -5.25 2.30 57.60
C GLY A 184 -4.87 3.77 57.89
N ALA A 185 -4.57 4.58 56.87
CA ALA A 185 -4.28 6.01 57.04
C ALA A 185 -5.44 6.90 56.55
N LEU A 186 -6.29 7.27 57.51
CA LEU A 186 -7.25 8.38 57.60
C LEU A 186 -8.00 8.91 56.36
N ALA A 187 -9.31 8.91 56.52
CA ALA A 187 -10.31 9.70 55.80
C ALA A 187 -9.97 11.19 55.68
N GLY A 188 -10.19 11.74 54.48
CA GLY A 188 -10.38 13.18 54.28
C GLY A 188 -9.77 13.71 53.00
N MET A 189 -10.47 13.56 51.86
CA MET A 189 -10.48 14.53 50.73
C MET A 189 -11.43 14.12 49.58
N ALA A 190 -12.57 13.50 49.91
CA ALA A 190 -13.67 13.36 48.98
C ALA A 190 -14.49 14.66 48.92
N ALA A 191 -13.98 15.70 48.26
CA ALA A 191 -14.75 16.90 47.86
C ALA A 191 -13.93 17.82 46.94
N ALA A 192 -13.52 17.33 45.77
CA ALA A 192 -13.11 18.19 44.65
C ALA A 192 -13.45 17.51 43.31
N ALA A 193 -14.62 16.89 43.25
CA ALA A 193 -15.30 16.69 41.98
C ALA A 193 -16.18 17.92 41.75
N MET A 194 -16.31 18.34 40.50
CA MET A 194 -17.18 19.41 39.99
C MET A 194 -16.54 20.81 39.88
N SER A 195 -15.82 21.04 38.79
CA SER A 195 -16.20 22.02 37.75
C SER A 195 -14.97 22.38 36.91
N SER A 196 -14.97 21.95 35.65
CA SER A 196 -14.25 22.62 34.57
C SER A 196 -14.90 22.12 33.29
N ASP A 197 -15.96 22.82 32.86
CA ASP A 197 -16.33 22.84 31.45
C ASP A 197 -15.15 23.45 30.71
N ASP A 198 -14.32 22.62 30.09
CA ASP A 198 -13.36 23.07 29.10
C ASP A 198 -13.79 22.53 27.75
N GLU A 199 -14.48 23.40 27.00
CA GLU A 199 -14.62 23.34 25.56
C GLU A 199 -13.23 23.20 24.93
N LYS A 200 -12.81 21.95 24.74
CA LYS A 200 -11.58 21.66 24.01
C LYS A 200 -11.84 21.89 22.53
N GLN A 201 -11.55 23.11 22.10
CA GLN A 201 -11.43 23.49 20.70
C GLN A 201 -10.64 22.41 19.97
N ASP A 202 -11.33 21.78 19.03
CA ASP A 202 -10.84 20.77 18.10
C ASP A 202 -9.81 21.44 17.17
N ALA A 203 -8.58 21.59 17.67
CA ALA A 203 -7.45 22.01 16.87
C ALA A 203 -7.08 20.85 15.95
N MET A 204 -7.73 20.86 14.79
CA MET A 204 -7.49 20.03 13.62
C MET A 204 -6.01 20.07 13.24
N HIS A 205 -5.21 19.16 13.79
CA HIS A 205 -3.90 18.84 13.25
C HIS A 205 -4.13 17.91 12.05
N ILE A 206 -4.01 18.48 10.86
CA ILE A 206 -4.00 17.77 9.58
C ILE A 206 -2.84 16.76 9.64
N VAL A 207 -3.18 15.49 9.84
CA VAL A 207 -2.20 14.38 9.79
C VAL A 207 -2.05 14.00 8.33
N GLY A 208 -0.99 14.55 7.73
CA GLY A 208 -0.56 14.30 6.37
C GLY A 208 0.56 15.28 6.02
N MET A 209 1.80 14.77 5.94
CA MET A 209 3.02 15.48 5.50
C MET A 209 3.62 16.50 6.48
N ARG A 210 4.65 16.05 7.21
CA ARG A 210 5.55 16.89 8.02
C ARG A 210 6.57 17.67 7.17
N ALA A 211 6.10 18.41 6.16
CA ALA A 211 6.98 19.16 5.24
C ALA A 211 6.84 20.70 5.33
N HIS A 212 5.77 21.25 5.91
CA HIS A 212 5.51 22.70 5.85
C HIS A 212 5.44 23.46 7.19
N ALA A 213 5.53 22.79 8.34
CA ALA A 213 5.40 23.45 9.64
C ALA A 213 6.70 24.09 10.19
N ALA A 214 7.84 23.96 9.49
CA ALA A 214 9.14 24.37 10.01
C ALA A 214 9.54 25.84 9.74
N ALA A 215 8.72 26.64 9.04
CA ALA A 215 9.13 27.98 8.58
C ALA A 215 8.61 29.17 9.41
N HIS A 216 7.73 28.99 10.40
CA HIS A 216 7.24 30.11 11.22
C HIS A 216 7.04 29.73 12.70
N GLN A 217 8.15 29.58 13.43
CA GLN A 217 8.18 29.90 14.86
C GLN A 217 9.41 30.78 15.12
N HIS A 218 9.17 32.05 15.38
CA HIS A 218 10.20 32.97 15.84
C HIS A 218 10.36 32.81 17.36
N SER A 219 11.45 32.19 17.78
CA SER A 219 12.09 32.50 19.06
C SER A 219 13.57 32.11 18.97
N HIS A 220 14.44 33.07 19.27
CA HIS A 220 15.89 32.94 19.17
C HIS A 220 16.47 32.09 20.32
N ALA A 221 17.33 31.13 19.98
CA ALA A 221 18.65 30.95 20.62
C ALA A 221 19.51 29.94 19.81
N HIS A 222 20.78 30.32 19.60
CA HIS A 222 21.89 29.55 19.03
C HIS A 222 22.05 28.17 19.71
N GLY A 223 22.55 27.09 19.13
CA GLY A 223 23.27 26.80 17.89
C GLY A 223 23.96 25.44 18.10
N HIS A 224 23.92 24.58 17.08
CA HIS A 224 24.62 23.27 16.95
C HIS A 224 24.27 22.18 17.96
N ASP A 225 23.51 21.17 17.51
CA ASP A 225 23.75 19.72 17.71
C ASP A 225 22.46 18.90 17.44
N ALA A 226 22.01 18.84 16.19
CA ALA A 226 20.84 18.04 15.79
C ALA A 226 21.19 16.73 15.04
N CYS A 227 22.47 16.44 14.84
CA CYS A 227 22.90 15.23 14.12
C CYS A 227 24.03 14.44 14.81
N ASP A 228 24.40 14.75 16.08
CA ASP A 228 25.44 13.98 16.79
C ASP A 228 24.83 13.06 17.86
N GLY A 229 25.33 11.82 17.92
CA GLY A 229 24.82 10.75 18.78
C GLY A 229 25.90 10.23 19.71
N GLY A 230 25.58 10.09 20.99
CA GLY A 230 26.35 9.29 21.96
C GLY A 230 27.64 9.93 22.49
N ALA A 231 27.56 10.54 23.68
CA ALA A 231 28.67 10.60 24.63
C ALA A 231 28.12 10.80 26.05
N VAL A 232 28.50 9.89 26.94
CA VAL A 232 28.29 9.99 28.39
C VAL A 232 29.16 11.12 28.92
N TYR A 233 28.56 12.09 29.63
CA TYR A 233 29.25 12.86 30.65
C TYR A 233 28.33 13.08 31.86
N ASP A 234 28.82 12.62 33.00
CA ASP A 234 28.23 12.80 34.33
C ASP A 234 28.31 14.28 34.75
N ALA A 235 27.18 14.87 35.15
CA ALA A 235 27.16 16.12 35.92
C ALA A 235 25.89 16.17 36.79
N HIS A 236 26.07 15.93 38.09
CA HIS A 236 25.05 16.07 39.12
C HIS A 236 24.67 17.54 39.35
N ALA A 237 23.38 17.87 39.20
CA ALA A 237 22.78 19.06 39.79
C ALA A 237 21.33 18.77 40.23
N HIS A 238 21.05 18.97 41.52
CA HIS A 238 19.70 18.93 42.09
C HIS A 238 19.02 20.30 41.94
N ALA A 239 17.76 20.34 41.48
CA ALA A 239 16.63 20.94 42.20
C ALA A 239 15.35 21.15 41.35
N HIS A 240 14.22 20.93 42.03
CA HIS A 240 12.83 21.35 41.79
C HIS A 240 11.98 20.70 40.69
N ALA A 241 10.92 20.04 41.17
CA ALA A 241 9.79 19.51 40.45
C ALA A 241 9.06 20.62 39.67
N GLN A 242 9.17 20.56 38.35
CA GLN A 242 8.29 21.22 37.40
C GLN A 242 7.86 20.13 36.42
N GLY A 243 6.55 19.90 36.30
CA GLY A 243 5.99 18.86 35.42
C GLY A 243 6.45 19.06 33.98
N HIS A 244 7.44 18.27 33.56
CA HIS A 244 7.82 18.14 32.17
C HIS A 244 6.72 17.34 31.47
N GLY A 245 5.85 18.06 30.76
CA GLY A 245 5.15 17.50 29.62
C GLY A 245 6.23 16.96 28.68
N HIS A 246 6.40 15.65 28.69
CA HIS A 246 7.14 14.95 27.66
C HIS A 246 6.47 15.35 26.34
N GLY A 247 7.11 16.24 25.59
CA GLY A 247 7.00 16.23 24.14
C GLY A 247 7.55 14.88 23.71
N SER A 248 6.70 13.85 23.78
CA SER A 248 6.95 12.59 23.11
C SER A 248 7.23 12.95 21.67
N GLU A 249 8.44 12.64 21.19
CA GLU A 249 8.57 12.29 19.79
C GLU A 249 7.52 11.19 19.56
N GLU A 250 6.38 11.59 19.03
CA GLU A 250 5.30 10.69 18.65
C GLU A 250 5.84 9.82 17.52
N ARG A 251 6.42 8.69 17.92
CA ARG A 251 6.64 7.55 17.04
C ARG A 251 5.29 7.28 16.37
N PRO A 252 5.25 7.00 15.06
CA PRO A 252 4.00 6.61 14.42
C PRO A 252 3.35 5.53 15.27
N SER A 253 2.11 5.77 15.67
CA SER A 253 1.35 4.86 16.52
C SER A 253 1.38 3.48 15.87
N GLN A 254 1.61 2.41 16.64
CA GLN A 254 1.66 1.03 16.13
C GLN A 254 0.43 0.74 15.24
N ALA A 255 -0.70 1.34 15.61
CA ALA A 255 -1.92 1.61 14.86
C ALA A 255 -1.76 1.89 13.36
N HIS A 256 -1.01 2.94 13.01
CA HIS A 256 -0.85 3.45 11.65
C HIS A 256 -0.19 2.40 10.77
N HIS A 257 0.86 1.77 11.28
CA HIS A 257 1.54 0.68 10.57
C HIS A 257 0.65 -0.56 10.38
N VAL A 258 -0.30 -0.84 11.29
CA VAL A 258 -1.25 -1.93 11.10
C VAL A 258 -2.26 -1.60 9.99
N VAL A 259 -2.83 -0.41 10.01
CA VAL A 259 -3.83 0.03 9.02
C VAL A 259 -3.19 0.11 7.64
N VAL A 260 -2.02 0.75 7.52
CA VAL A 260 -1.24 0.80 6.27
C VAL A 260 -0.90 -0.61 5.80
N SER A 261 -0.48 -1.51 6.69
CA SER A 261 -0.17 -2.90 6.32
C SER A 261 -1.39 -3.70 5.86
N GLN A 262 -2.59 -3.42 6.37
CA GLN A 262 -3.84 -4.08 5.96
C GLN A 262 -4.38 -3.52 4.63
N ILE A 263 -4.27 -2.21 4.43
CA ILE A 263 -4.62 -1.55 3.17
C ILE A 263 -3.67 -2.02 2.05
N LEU A 264 -2.37 -2.11 2.36
CA LEU A 264 -1.36 -2.74 1.51
C LEU A 264 -1.73 -4.16 1.12
N GLU A 265 -2.11 -4.98 2.09
CA GLU A 265 -2.51 -6.36 1.86
C GLU A 265 -3.74 -6.43 0.93
N MET A 266 -4.76 -5.59 1.14
CA MET A 266 -5.94 -5.55 0.28
C MET A 266 -5.61 -5.12 -1.16
N GLY A 267 -4.82 -4.06 -1.32
CA GLY A 267 -4.41 -3.56 -2.64
C GLY A 267 -3.60 -4.59 -3.42
N ILE A 268 -2.58 -5.16 -2.77
CA ILE A 268 -1.71 -6.17 -3.37
C ILE A 268 -2.48 -7.47 -3.67
N VAL A 269 -3.40 -7.90 -2.78
CA VAL A 269 -4.22 -9.11 -3.02
C VAL A 269 -5.11 -8.93 -4.24
N SER A 270 -5.80 -7.78 -4.37
CA SER A 270 -6.68 -7.54 -5.52
C SER A 270 -5.91 -7.59 -6.84
N HIS A 271 -4.76 -6.92 -6.92
CA HIS A 271 -3.85 -6.93 -8.05
C HIS A 271 -3.31 -8.34 -8.38
N SER A 272 -2.85 -9.05 -7.36
CA SER A 272 -2.25 -10.39 -7.46
C SER A 272 -3.25 -11.44 -7.97
N VAL A 273 -4.54 -11.32 -7.59
CA VAL A 273 -5.59 -12.23 -8.07
C VAL A 273 -5.88 -12.00 -9.55
N ILE A 274 -5.98 -10.74 -9.99
CA ILE A 274 -6.36 -10.41 -11.38
C ILE A 274 -5.25 -10.85 -12.33
N ILE A 275 -4.00 -10.45 -12.07
CA ILE A 275 -2.86 -10.89 -12.88
C ILE A 275 -2.78 -12.42 -12.91
N GLY A 276 -2.91 -13.06 -11.75
CA GLY A 276 -2.86 -14.51 -11.67
C GLY A 276 -3.93 -15.16 -12.55
N LEU A 277 -5.17 -14.67 -12.48
CA LEU A 277 -6.29 -15.17 -13.28
C LEU A 277 -6.04 -14.96 -14.78
N SER A 278 -5.63 -13.76 -15.20
CA SER A 278 -5.38 -13.41 -16.60
C SER A 278 -4.24 -14.25 -17.20
N LEU A 279 -3.12 -14.43 -16.47
CA LEU A 279 -2.04 -15.34 -16.89
C LEU A 279 -2.51 -16.80 -16.95
N GLY A 280 -3.32 -17.23 -15.98
CA GLY A 280 -3.87 -18.58 -15.93
C GLY A 280 -4.78 -18.91 -17.11
N VAL A 281 -5.57 -17.94 -17.57
CA VAL A 281 -6.46 -18.08 -18.74
C VAL A 281 -5.70 -18.03 -20.06
N SER A 282 -4.61 -17.27 -20.15
CA SER A 282 -3.82 -17.11 -21.38
C SER A 282 -3.36 -18.45 -21.97
N GLN A 283 -3.51 -18.64 -23.28
CA GLN A 283 -3.12 -19.88 -23.99
C GLN A 283 -1.89 -19.69 -24.89
N SER A 284 -1.30 -18.51 -24.91
CA SER A 284 -0.18 -18.15 -25.79
C SER A 284 1.16 -18.18 -25.03
N PRO A 285 2.06 -19.14 -25.32
CA PRO A 285 3.41 -19.14 -24.76
C PRO A 285 4.20 -17.86 -25.00
N CYS A 286 3.90 -17.14 -26.08
CA CYS A 286 4.57 -15.89 -26.46
C CYS A 286 4.23 -14.74 -25.50
N THR A 287 3.00 -14.69 -25.00
CA THR A 287 2.58 -13.75 -23.95
C THR A 287 3.05 -14.22 -22.58
N ILE A 288 2.92 -15.51 -22.27
CA ILE A 288 3.27 -16.03 -20.94
C ILE A 288 4.76 -15.86 -20.63
N LYS A 289 5.67 -16.15 -21.56
CA LYS A 289 7.14 -16.12 -21.32
C LYS A 289 7.64 -14.77 -20.76
N PRO A 290 7.42 -13.63 -21.42
CA PRO A 290 7.87 -12.35 -20.89
C PRO A 290 7.09 -11.95 -19.63
N LEU A 291 5.79 -12.26 -19.56
CA LEU A 291 5.01 -12.04 -18.34
C LEU A 291 5.65 -12.76 -17.15
N VAL A 292 6.03 -14.04 -17.23
CA VAL A 292 6.66 -14.72 -16.07
C VAL A 292 7.89 -13.98 -15.55
N ALA A 293 8.73 -13.45 -16.43
CA ALA A 293 9.92 -12.71 -16.03
C ALA A 293 9.56 -11.37 -15.37
N ALA A 294 8.68 -10.59 -15.99
CA ALA A 294 8.19 -9.33 -15.44
C ALA A 294 7.46 -9.54 -14.10
N LEU A 295 6.60 -10.56 -14.02
CA LEU A 295 5.82 -10.89 -12.84
C LEU A 295 6.69 -11.35 -11.67
N SER A 296 7.70 -12.19 -11.94
CA SER A 296 8.64 -12.62 -10.90
C SER A 296 9.48 -11.45 -10.35
N PHE A 297 9.86 -10.51 -11.23
CA PHE A 297 10.66 -9.35 -10.83
C PHE A 297 9.87 -8.38 -9.94
N HIS A 298 8.66 -7.97 -10.34
CA HIS A 298 7.88 -7.06 -9.50
C HIS A 298 7.43 -7.76 -8.21
N GLN A 299 7.00 -9.04 -8.26
CA GLN A 299 6.52 -9.77 -7.08
C GLN A 299 7.62 -9.88 -6.01
N PHE A 300 8.88 -10.04 -6.43
CA PHE A 300 10.01 -10.00 -5.51
C PHE A 300 10.07 -8.66 -4.76
N PHE A 301 9.98 -7.53 -5.47
CA PHE A 301 10.11 -6.21 -4.87
C PHE A 301 8.86 -5.75 -4.11
N GLU A 302 7.67 -6.17 -4.51
CA GLU A 302 6.45 -6.02 -3.74
C GLU A 302 6.53 -6.80 -2.42
N GLY A 303 7.03 -8.04 -2.47
CA GLY A 303 7.31 -8.83 -1.28
C GLY A 303 8.36 -8.18 -0.37
N PHE A 304 9.40 -7.60 -0.96
CA PHE A 304 10.42 -6.85 -0.22
C PHE A 304 9.83 -5.62 0.49
N ALA A 305 8.97 -4.85 -0.18
CA ALA A 305 8.31 -3.69 0.42
C ALA A 305 7.39 -4.12 1.58
N LEU A 306 6.54 -5.14 1.37
CA LEU A 306 5.67 -5.72 2.39
C LEU A 306 6.49 -6.22 3.60
N GLY A 307 7.56 -6.97 3.35
CA GLY A 307 8.46 -7.47 4.40
C GLY A 307 9.12 -6.33 5.20
N GLY A 308 9.45 -5.22 4.52
CA GLY A 308 9.94 -3.99 5.15
C GLY A 308 8.92 -3.39 6.12
N CYS A 309 7.68 -3.21 5.68
CA CYS A 309 6.58 -2.70 6.50
C CYS A 309 6.30 -3.62 7.71
N ILE A 310 6.24 -4.95 7.49
CA ILE A 310 6.03 -5.93 8.57
C ILE A 310 7.18 -5.89 9.59
N SER A 311 8.42 -5.74 9.11
CA SER A 311 9.60 -5.63 9.97
C SER A 311 9.55 -4.38 10.87
N GLU A 312 8.98 -3.29 10.37
CA GLU A 312 8.84 -2.02 11.09
C GLU A 312 7.66 -2.04 12.07
N ALA A 313 6.53 -2.67 11.72
CA ALA A 313 5.31 -2.77 12.50
C ALA A 313 5.41 -3.62 13.81
N GLN A 314 6.56 -4.24 14.08
CA GLN A 314 6.82 -5.08 15.27
C GLN A 314 5.78 -6.19 15.52
N PHE A 315 5.17 -6.75 14.47
CA PHE A 315 4.22 -7.84 14.62
C PHE A 315 4.84 -9.10 15.26
N LYS A 316 4.01 -9.87 15.97
CA LYS A 316 4.38 -11.23 16.40
C LYS A 316 4.77 -12.06 15.18
N ASN A 317 5.78 -12.92 15.32
CA ASN A 317 6.32 -13.73 14.22
C ASN A 317 5.23 -14.54 13.48
N PHE A 318 4.17 -14.98 14.17
CA PHE A 318 3.05 -15.69 13.57
C PHE A 318 2.19 -14.80 12.65
N SER A 319 1.87 -13.57 13.07
CA SER A 319 1.10 -12.62 12.25
C SER A 319 1.89 -12.20 11.01
N ALA A 320 3.18 -11.92 11.18
CA ALA A 320 4.09 -11.62 10.08
C ALA A 320 4.18 -12.77 9.07
N LEU A 321 4.25 -14.02 9.56
CA LEU A 321 4.28 -15.21 8.72
C LEU A 321 2.95 -15.43 7.99
N LEU A 322 1.82 -15.19 8.66
CA LEU A 322 0.49 -15.35 8.08
C LEU A 322 0.26 -14.38 6.93
N MET A 323 0.61 -13.09 7.11
CA MET A 323 0.53 -12.08 6.04
C MET A 323 1.45 -12.41 4.86
N ALA A 324 2.69 -12.84 5.15
CA ALA A 324 3.63 -13.28 4.11
C ALA A 324 3.10 -14.49 3.32
N PHE A 325 2.42 -15.42 4.00
CA PHE A 325 1.82 -16.59 3.37
C PHE A 325 0.68 -16.20 2.43
N PHE A 326 -0.24 -15.32 2.88
CA PHE A 326 -1.34 -14.85 2.03
C PHE A 326 -0.84 -14.09 0.80
N PHE A 327 0.16 -13.22 0.96
CA PHE A 327 0.82 -12.56 -0.17
C PHE A 327 1.39 -13.57 -1.18
N ALA A 328 2.15 -14.56 -0.71
CA ALA A 328 2.85 -15.49 -1.59
C ALA A 328 1.93 -16.50 -2.30
N ILE A 329 0.80 -16.88 -1.69
CA ILE A 329 -0.11 -17.89 -2.27
C ILE A 329 -1.14 -17.27 -3.22
N THR A 330 -1.43 -15.97 -3.10
CA THR A 330 -2.53 -15.32 -3.84
C THR A 330 -2.31 -15.38 -5.36
N THR A 331 -1.14 -15.00 -5.87
CA THR A 331 -0.84 -15.05 -7.32
C THR A 331 -0.83 -16.48 -7.87
N PRO A 332 -0.14 -17.46 -7.25
CA PRO A 332 -0.26 -18.87 -7.63
C PRO A 332 -1.68 -19.42 -7.62
N ALA A 333 -2.49 -19.07 -6.62
CA ALA A 333 -3.88 -19.47 -6.54
C ALA A 333 -4.68 -18.86 -7.71
N GLY A 334 -4.45 -17.59 -8.04
CA GLY A 334 -5.02 -16.94 -9.22
C GLY A 334 -4.68 -17.68 -10.52
N ILE A 335 -3.41 -18.05 -10.73
CA ILE A 335 -2.95 -18.77 -11.94
C ILE A 335 -3.60 -20.15 -12.03
N THR A 336 -3.65 -20.89 -10.92
CA THR A 336 -4.25 -22.23 -10.90
C THR A 336 -5.76 -22.20 -11.13
N VAL A 337 -6.47 -21.24 -10.52
CA VAL A 337 -7.90 -21.00 -10.78
C VAL A 337 -8.11 -20.58 -12.24
N GLY A 338 -7.33 -19.63 -12.75
CA GLY A 338 -7.39 -19.16 -14.13
C GLY A 338 -7.19 -20.30 -15.13
N ALA A 339 -6.20 -21.16 -14.90
CA ALA A 339 -5.96 -22.33 -15.72
C ALA A 339 -7.12 -23.35 -15.66
N GLY A 340 -7.76 -23.51 -14.49
CA GLY A 340 -8.91 -24.39 -14.31
C GLY A 340 -10.18 -23.89 -15.00
N ILE A 341 -10.38 -22.57 -15.06
CA ILE A 341 -11.55 -21.95 -15.69
C ILE A 341 -11.34 -21.58 -17.16
N ALA A 342 -10.12 -21.68 -17.67
CA ALA A 342 -9.75 -21.27 -19.03
C ALA A 342 -10.60 -21.91 -20.14
N SER A 343 -11.21 -23.07 -19.89
CA SER A 343 -12.06 -23.77 -20.87
C SER A 343 -13.45 -23.15 -21.04
N PHE A 344 -13.93 -22.38 -20.06
CA PHE A 344 -15.29 -21.78 -20.08
C PHE A 344 -15.30 -20.27 -19.81
N TYR A 345 -14.20 -19.71 -19.34
CA TYR A 345 -14.01 -18.27 -19.19
C TYR A 345 -13.53 -17.67 -20.50
N ASN A 346 -14.25 -16.66 -21.01
CA ASN A 346 -13.85 -15.92 -22.20
C ASN A 346 -13.31 -14.53 -21.82
N ALA A 347 -11.99 -14.39 -21.87
CA ALA A 347 -11.29 -13.12 -21.64
C ALA A 347 -11.65 -12.06 -22.70
N ASN A 348 -11.97 -12.48 -23.92
CA ASN A 348 -12.33 -11.58 -25.04
C ASN A 348 -13.83 -11.28 -25.06
N SER A 349 -14.44 -11.11 -23.88
CA SER A 349 -15.84 -10.70 -23.74
C SER A 349 -15.93 -9.26 -23.21
N PRO A 350 -16.92 -8.45 -23.65
CA PRO A 350 -17.07 -7.07 -23.17
C PRO A 350 -17.10 -6.96 -21.64
N ARG A 351 -17.76 -7.93 -20.98
CA ARG A 351 -17.82 -7.96 -19.52
C ARG A 351 -16.45 -8.22 -18.88
N ALA A 352 -15.67 -9.15 -19.42
CA ALA A 352 -14.34 -9.46 -18.89
C ALA A 352 -13.44 -8.23 -18.98
N LEU A 353 -13.39 -7.59 -20.15
CA LEU A 353 -12.63 -6.35 -20.39
C LEU A 353 -13.04 -5.22 -19.43
N VAL A 354 -14.33 -4.99 -19.22
CA VAL A 354 -14.80 -3.95 -18.29
C VAL A 354 -14.41 -4.29 -16.85
N VAL A 355 -14.61 -5.53 -16.40
CA VAL A 355 -14.30 -5.93 -15.02
C VAL A 355 -12.81 -5.86 -14.77
N GLU A 356 -11.99 -6.41 -15.65
CA GLU A 356 -10.54 -6.36 -15.55
C GLU A 356 -10.03 -4.91 -15.60
N GLY A 357 -10.51 -4.10 -16.56
CA GLY A 357 -10.13 -2.69 -16.66
C GLY A 357 -10.46 -1.89 -15.41
N ILE A 358 -11.64 -2.07 -14.81
CA ILE A 358 -12.01 -1.41 -13.54
C ILE A 358 -11.05 -1.84 -12.42
N LEU A 359 -10.82 -3.14 -12.27
CA LEU A 359 -10.02 -3.66 -11.17
C LEU A 359 -8.53 -3.31 -11.30
N ASP A 360 -7.99 -3.29 -12.52
CA ASP A 360 -6.61 -2.84 -12.80
C ASP A 360 -6.45 -1.34 -12.54
N SER A 361 -7.45 -0.54 -12.91
CA SER A 361 -7.49 0.90 -12.59
C SER A 361 -7.51 1.15 -11.10
N MET A 362 -8.34 0.42 -10.35
CA MET A 362 -8.39 0.51 -8.89
C MET A 362 -7.05 0.11 -8.27
N SER A 363 -6.47 -1.01 -8.71
CA SER A 363 -5.18 -1.52 -8.25
C SER A 363 -4.05 -0.52 -8.52
N SER A 364 -4.00 0.05 -9.73
CA SER A 364 -3.06 1.11 -10.11
C SER A 364 -3.14 2.31 -9.15
N GLY A 365 -4.34 2.81 -8.88
CA GLY A 365 -4.56 3.93 -7.96
C GLY A 365 -4.06 3.65 -6.54
N ILE A 366 -4.33 2.45 -6.03
CA ILE A 366 -3.83 2.01 -4.72
C ILE A 366 -2.29 1.94 -4.74
N LEU A 367 -1.67 1.28 -5.71
CA LEU A 367 -0.21 1.14 -5.80
C LEU A 367 0.51 2.49 -5.95
N ILE A 368 -0.05 3.43 -6.74
CA ILE A 368 0.49 4.79 -6.89
C ILE A 368 0.46 5.52 -5.55
N TYR A 369 -0.67 5.48 -4.84
CA TYR A 369 -0.79 6.08 -3.51
C TYR A 369 0.22 5.47 -2.55
N MET A 370 0.27 4.14 -2.49
CA MET A 370 1.18 3.39 -1.62
C MET A 370 2.66 3.75 -1.89
N ALA A 371 3.06 3.83 -3.16
CA ALA A 371 4.42 4.18 -3.50
C ALA A 371 4.76 5.63 -3.14
N LEU A 372 3.92 6.60 -3.50
CA LEU A 372 4.22 8.02 -3.30
C LEU A 372 4.12 8.43 -1.83
N VAL A 373 3.05 8.02 -1.13
CA VAL A 373 2.73 8.48 0.21
C VAL A 373 3.41 7.61 1.26
N ASP A 374 3.23 6.29 1.18
CA ASP A 374 3.60 5.42 2.31
C ASP A 374 5.04 4.90 2.23
N LEU A 375 5.61 4.82 1.02
CA LEU A 375 7.01 4.42 0.83
C LEU A 375 7.91 5.64 0.65
N ILE A 376 7.65 6.47 -0.36
CA ILE A 376 8.55 7.57 -0.71
C ILE A 376 8.46 8.69 0.33
N ALA A 377 7.28 9.25 0.59
CA ALA A 377 7.19 10.39 1.51
C ALA A 377 7.56 10.00 2.95
N ALA A 378 7.12 8.85 3.43
CA ALA A 378 7.44 8.38 4.77
C ALA A 378 8.95 8.12 4.99
N ASP A 379 9.63 7.46 4.04
CA ASP A 379 11.06 7.13 4.20
C ASP A 379 11.98 8.30 3.85
N PHE A 380 11.66 9.09 2.82
CA PHE A 380 12.56 10.14 2.29
C PHE A 380 12.51 11.45 3.07
N LEU A 381 11.38 11.77 3.71
CA LEU A 381 11.30 12.92 4.60
C LEU A 381 11.76 12.60 6.04
N SER A 382 12.29 11.41 6.28
CA SER A 382 12.79 11.01 7.60
C SER A 382 14.06 11.75 7.99
N ARG A 383 14.21 12.06 9.29
CA ARG A 383 15.37 12.76 9.88
C ARG A 383 16.72 12.10 9.53
N ARG A 384 16.71 10.77 9.33
CA ARG A 384 17.88 9.98 8.92
C ARG A 384 18.42 10.37 7.55
N MET A 385 17.54 10.65 6.58
CA MET A 385 17.94 11.07 5.22
C MET A 385 18.46 12.52 5.25
N SER A 386 17.81 13.39 6.03
CA SER A 386 18.19 14.82 6.12
C SER A 386 19.58 15.07 6.72
N CYS A 387 20.05 14.23 7.66
CA CYS A 387 21.40 14.36 8.22
C CYS A 387 22.51 13.75 7.33
N ASN A 388 22.18 12.99 6.28
CA ASN A 388 23.18 12.37 5.39
C ASN A 388 22.86 12.61 3.89
N PRO A 389 23.32 13.72 3.31
CA PRO A 389 22.97 14.12 1.94
C PRO A 389 23.48 13.13 0.89
N ARG A 390 24.58 12.41 1.16
CA ARG A 390 25.09 11.38 0.24
C ARG A 390 24.13 10.20 0.15
N LEU A 391 23.65 9.72 1.30
CA LEU A 391 22.67 8.64 1.35
C LEU A 391 21.35 9.07 0.69
N GLN A 392 20.90 10.30 0.92
CA GLN A 392 19.69 10.83 0.31
C GLN A 392 19.78 10.87 -1.23
N VAL A 393 20.89 11.38 -1.79
CA VAL A 393 21.12 11.38 -3.25
C VAL A 393 21.18 9.97 -3.80
N CYS A 394 21.91 9.06 -3.15
CA CYS A 394 21.96 7.65 -3.56
C CYS A 394 20.55 7.00 -3.54
N SER A 395 19.73 7.29 -2.53
CA SER A 395 18.35 6.78 -2.44
C SER A 395 17.48 7.31 -3.58
N TYR A 396 17.55 8.60 -3.94
CA TYR A 396 16.83 9.13 -5.09
C TYR A 396 17.28 8.46 -6.40
N VAL A 397 18.58 8.27 -6.59
CA VAL A 397 19.11 7.56 -7.76
C VAL A 397 18.57 6.13 -7.80
N ALA A 398 18.61 5.40 -6.68
CA ALA A 398 18.08 4.03 -6.62
C ALA A 398 16.58 3.96 -6.91
N LEU A 399 15.81 4.94 -6.44
CA LEU A 399 14.38 5.07 -6.75
C LEU A 399 14.14 5.22 -8.26
N PHE A 400 14.85 6.15 -8.92
CA PHE A 400 14.74 6.30 -10.38
C PHE A 400 15.19 5.05 -11.14
N VAL A 401 16.27 4.40 -10.70
CA VAL A 401 16.76 3.16 -11.32
C VAL A 401 15.73 2.04 -11.17
N GLY A 402 15.06 1.93 -10.02
CA GLY A 402 13.98 0.97 -9.80
C GLY A 402 12.79 1.21 -10.74
N ALA A 403 12.36 2.47 -10.87
CA ALA A 403 11.29 2.84 -11.80
C ALA A 403 11.66 2.51 -13.25
N ILE A 404 12.85 2.92 -13.70
CA ILE A 404 13.34 2.63 -15.07
C ILE A 404 13.44 1.12 -15.31
N ALA A 405 13.93 0.34 -14.34
CA ALA A 405 14.04 -1.10 -14.48
C ALA A 405 12.67 -1.75 -14.72
N MET A 406 11.67 -1.39 -13.91
CA MET A 406 10.31 -1.92 -14.06
C MET A 406 9.65 -1.45 -15.37
N SER A 407 9.78 -0.18 -15.73
CA SER A 407 9.25 0.33 -17.00
C SER A 407 9.91 -0.31 -18.23
N SER A 408 11.20 -0.68 -18.15
CA SER A 408 11.89 -1.36 -19.25
C SER A 408 11.38 -2.79 -19.44
N LEU A 409 10.97 -3.47 -18.38
CA LEU A 409 10.36 -4.80 -18.47
C LEU A 409 8.99 -4.75 -19.14
N ALA A 410 8.24 -3.66 -18.97
CA ALA A 410 6.95 -3.45 -19.64
C ALA A 410 7.05 -3.32 -21.17
N ILE A 411 8.24 -3.10 -21.74
CA ILE A 411 8.43 -3.10 -23.20
C ILE A 411 8.32 -4.52 -23.77
N TRP A 412 8.65 -5.52 -22.95
CA TRP A 412 8.75 -6.92 -23.37
C TRP A 412 7.58 -7.77 -22.87
N ALA A 413 6.90 -7.33 -21.80
CA ALA A 413 5.67 -7.91 -21.27
C ALA A 413 4.50 -7.55 -22.19
#